data_AF-A0A831V3W5-F1
#
_entry.id   AF-A0A831V3W5-F1
#
_cell.length_a   1.000
_cell.length_b   1.000
_cell.length_c   1.000
_cell.angle_alpha   90.00
_cell.angle_beta   90.00
_cell.angle_gamma   90.00
#
_symmetry.space_group_name_H-M   'P 1'
#
loop_
_entity.id
_entity.type
_entity.pdbx_description
1 polymer ?
#
loop_
_entity_poly.entity_id
_entity_poly.type
_entity_poly.pdbx_seq_one_letter_code
_entity_poly.pdbx_strand_id
1 'polypeptide(L)'
;MLTNADFLSLEGKPGDFTAKVRLRPRYIDADSCTACGLCTQYCPRHQVDDYNEGLSLTRPIHIDYAQAVPATYYIDPESCLHLQHDTCQICVPVCQSHAINFDQKPEELDLKVGAVILSPGFGKISEETLEKYGYNRHPDIVTSIEFERMTTASGPFMGEVKCFSDGRHPKRLAFIQCVGSRDLGCNNGYCSSVCCMYSIKEALVAKEHDPEVDITIYYMDIRTQGKEFDKARERAEAIGIKFVRARVADVTPWENRLQLTYSTLEGKHFFEPYDMVVLSVGLESPRDAMGIAEKTGIDLNRYDFCKTSTFTPLTTSRDGVIVAGAFQGPKDIPESVTQASAAAGIAAGMLTRQRGQGIVHKSYPEEQPMDEEVRIGVFVCHCGINISSVVDVHNVEESTEGMEGVVYHTDSLYSCSQDAQEVLKDKIREHNLNRVVIAACSPR
;
A
#
# COMPACT_ATOMS: atom_id res chain seq x y z
N MET A 1 -18.16 -6.09 -2.63
CA MET A 1 -16.87 -6.28 -1.93
C MET A 1 -17.15 -6.27 -0.44
N LEU A 2 -16.68 -7.24 0.32
CA LEU A 2 -16.80 -7.24 1.78
C LEU A 2 -15.48 -6.72 2.35
N THR A 3 -15.53 -5.64 3.11
CA THR A 3 -14.35 -4.99 3.74
C THR A 3 -14.58 -4.91 5.25
N ASN A 4 -13.51 -4.75 6.03
CA ASN A 4 -13.57 -4.82 7.50
C ASN A 4 -14.17 -6.16 7.96
N ALA A 5 -13.66 -7.27 7.41
CA ALA A 5 -14.25 -8.59 7.55
C ALA A 5 -13.19 -9.65 7.90
N ASP A 6 -13.54 -10.54 8.81
CA ASP A 6 -12.72 -11.68 9.20
C ASP A 6 -13.18 -12.95 8.49
N PHE A 7 -12.23 -13.69 7.93
CA PHE A 7 -12.48 -15.06 7.48
C PHE A 7 -12.47 -16.02 8.68
N LEU A 8 -13.57 -16.74 8.89
CA LEU A 8 -13.74 -17.60 10.06
C LEU A 8 -13.53 -19.09 9.77
N SER A 9 -14.12 -19.63 8.70
CA SER A 9 -13.96 -21.04 8.34
C SER A 9 -14.31 -21.35 6.88
N LEU A 10 -13.78 -22.46 6.37
CA LEU A 10 -14.10 -23.03 5.06
C LEU A 10 -14.54 -24.49 5.16
N GLU A 11 -15.84 -24.74 5.02
CA GLU A 11 -16.42 -26.07 5.03
C GLU A 11 -16.86 -26.51 3.63
N GLY A 12 -16.93 -27.83 3.40
CA GLY A 12 -17.35 -28.40 2.12
C GLY A 12 -16.19 -28.78 1.19
N LYS A 13 -16.51 -28.91 -0.09
CA LYS A 13 -15.65 -29.53 -1.12
C LYS A 13 -15.63 -28.68 -2.41
N PRO A 14 -14.70 -28.92 -3.35
CA PRO A 14 -14.65 -28.20 -4.62
C PRO A 14 -16.01 -28.12 -5.31
N GLY A 15 -16.42 -26.90 -5.69
CA GLY A 15 -17.71 -26.61 -6.31
C GLY A 15 -18.87 -26.37 -5.33
N ASP A 16 -18.70 -26.66 -4.04
CA ASP A 16 -19.73 -26.53 -3.00
C ASP A 16 -19.09 -26.27 -1.62
N PHE A 17 -18.47 -25.11 -1.47
CA PHE A 17 -17.96 -24.62 -0.20
C PHE A 17 -18.96 -23.67 0.48
N THR A 18 -18.90 -23.65 1.80
CA THR A 18 -19.49 -22.60 2.63
C THR A 18 -18.37 -21.87 3.35
N ALA A 19 -18.17 -20.61 2.98
CA ALA A 19 -17.21 -19.71 3.60
C ALA A 19 -17.95 -18.88 4.66
N LYS A 20 -17.57 -19.01 5.93
CA LYS A 20 -18.10 -18.18 6.99
C LYS A 20 -17.23 -16.94 7.18
N VAL A 21 -17.85 -15.78 7.14
CA VAL A 21 -17.19 -14.47 7.24
C VAL A 21 -17.89 -13.65 8.33
N ARG A 22 -17.12 -12.92 9.14
CA ARG A 22 -17.65 -11.97 10.11
C ARG A 22 -17.34 -10.55 9.68
N LEU A 23 -18.37 -9.76 9.40
CA LEU A 23 -18.24 -8.32 9.23
C LEU A 23 -18.04 -7.69 10.61
N ARG A 24 -16.95 -6.97 10.79
CA ARG A 24 -16.72 -6.16 11.98
C ARG A 24 -17.55 -4.88 11.88
N PRO A 25 -18.11 -4.39 12.99
CA PRO A 25 -18.80 -3.10 13.00
C PRO A 25 -17.79 -2.02 12.60
N ARG A 26 -18.18 -1.16 11.66
CA ARG A 26 -17.43 0.07 11.34
C ARG A 26 -17.75 1.18 12.33
N TYR A 27 -18.89 1.04 13.01
CA TYR A 27 -19.58 2.07 13.79
C TYR A 27 -19.93 3.32 12.97
N ILE A 28 -19.94 3.15 11.65
CA ILE A 28 -20.25 4.15 10.63
C ILE A 28 -21.03 3.42 9.54
N ASP A 29 -22.16 3.98 9.16
CA ASP A 29 -22.90 3.58 7.97
C ASP A 29 -22.12 4.01 6.72
N ALA A 30 -21.61 3.04 5.99
CA ALA A 30 -20.76 3.29 4.83
C ALA A 30 -21.53 3.94 3.67
N ASP A 31 -22.82 3.68 3.53
CA ASP A 31 -23.65 4.23 2.45
C ASP A 31 -24.02 5.70 2.72
N SER A 32 -24.08 6.10 3.99
CA SER A 32 -24.38 7.46 4.42
C SER A 32 -23.13 8.33 4.65
N CYS A 33 -21.94 7.72 4.72
CA CYS A 33 -20.69 8.45 4.99
C CYS A 33 -20.23 9.23 3.76
N THR A 34 -19.94 10.53 3.92
CA THR A 34 -19.42 11.40 2.84
C THR A 34 -17.90 11.54 2.86
N ALA A 35 -17.20 10.82 3.75
CA ALA A 35 -15.76 10.88 3.95
C ALA A 35 -15.17 12.31 4.17
N CYS A 36 -15.95 13.27 4.66
CA CYS A 36 -15.52 14.67 4.78
C CYS A 36 -14.45 14.95 5.86
N GLY A 37 -14.18 14.01 6.77
CA GLY A 37 -13.11 14.10 7.77
C GLY A 37 -13.35 15.01 8.98
N LEU A 38 -14.48 15.72 9.06
CA LEU A 38 -14.80 16.57 10.22
C LEU A 38 -14.81 15.78 11.54
N CYS A 39 -15.37 14.57 11.54
CA CYS A 39 -15.41 13.73 12.73
C CYS A 39 -14.03 13.39 13.30
N THR A 40 -13.03 13.20 12.43
CA THR A 40 -11.63 12.99 12.81
C THR A 40 -11.01 14.26 13.41
N GLN A 41 -11.21 15.42 12.78
CA GLN A 41 -10.67 16.69 13.26
C GLN A 41 -11.12 17.02 14.69
N TYR A 42 -12.37 16.72 15.03
CA TYR A 42 -12.95 16.99 16.35
C TYR A 42 -12.72 15.87 17.37
N CYS A 43 -12.17 14.71 16.98
CA CYS A 43 -11.91 13.63 17.91
C CYS A 43 -10.75 14.02 18.86
N PRO A 44 -10.96 14.02 20.20
CA PRO A 44 -9.93 14.46 21.15
C PRO A 44 -8.86 13.39 21.40
N ARG A 45 -9.15 12.12 21.11
CA ARG A 45 -8.26 11.00 21.40
C ARG A 45 -7.30 10.81 20.24
N HIS A 46 -6.00 10.85 20.52
CA HIS A 46 -4.95 10.50 19.58
C HIS A 46 -4.70 9.00 19.61
N GLN A 47 -4.31 8.43 18.48
CA GLN A 47 -3.80 7.06 18.37
C GLN A 47 -2.63 7.00 17.40
N VAL A 48 -1.83 5.95 17.49
CA VAL A 48 -0.73 5.70 16.53
C VAL A 48 -1.33 5.33 15.17
N ASP A 49 -0.73 5.83 14.10
CA ASP A 49 -1.17 5.57 12.73
C ASP A 49 -0.45 4.34 12.16
N ASP A 50 -1.08 3.17 12.26
CA ASP A 50 -0.49 1.91 11.82
C ASP A 50 -0.26 1.86 10.30
N TYR A 51 -1.11 2.52 9.50
CA TYR A 51 -0.93 2.59 8.04
C TYR A 51 0.34 3.37 7.67
N ASN A 52 0.66 4.40 8.45
CA ASN A 52 1.89 5.17 8.30
C ASN A 52 3.06 4.63 9.13
N GLU A 53 3.06 3.33 9.46
CA GLU A 53 4.13 2.65 10.21
C GLU A 53 4.44 3.34 11.55
N GLY A 54 3.44 3.95 12.19
CA GLY A 54 3.58 4.65 13.45
C GLY A 54 4.35 5.98 13.39
N LEU A 55 4.65 6.47 12.19
CA LEU A 55 5.38 7.73 11.98
C LEU A 55 4.54 8.99 12.23
N SER A 56 3.23 8.82 12.38
CA SER A 56 2.28 9.89 12.69
C SER A 56 1.23 9.43 13.70
N LEU A 57 0.48 10.41 14.21
CA LEU A 57 -0.70 10.16 15.02
C LEU A 57 -1.95 10.37 14.17
N THR A 58 -2.94 9.51 14.35
CA THR A 58 -4.29 9.64 13.81
C THR A 58 -5.31 9.72 14.96
N ARG A 59 -6.57 9.38 14.69
CA ARG A 59 -7.69 9.39 15.65
C ARG A 59 -8.47 8.08 15.55
N PRO A 60 -9.17 7.63 16.61
CA PRO A 60 -10.03 6.44 16.56
C PRO A 60 -11.01 6.43 15.40
N ILE A 61 -11.67 7.57 15.14
CA ILE A 61 -12.48 7.74 13.94
C ILE A 61 -11.60 8.28 12.81
N HIS A 62 -11.30 7.46 11.81
CA HIS A 62 -10.40 7.82 10.71
C HIS A 62 -10.64 6.97 9.45
N ILE A 63 -9.94 7.34 8.39
CA ILE A 63 -9.75 6.57 7.16
C ILE A 63 -8.24 6.33 7.03
N ASP A 64 -7.83 5.11 6.66
CA ASP A 64 -6.40 4.74 6.70
C ASP A 64 -5.56 5.58 5.73
N TYR A 65 -6.13 5.91 4.56
CA TYR A 65 -5.49 6.77 3.56
C TYR A 65 -6.53 7.43 2.66
N ALA A 66 -6.14 8.53 2.01
CA ALA A 66 -7.05 9.39 1.24
C ALA A 66 -7.74 8.67 0.06
N GLN A 67 -7.15 7.60 -0.49
CA GLN A 67 -7.70 6.83 -1.61
C GLN A 67 -8.26 5.48 -1.18
N ALA A 68 -8.59 5.30 0.11
CA ALA A 68 -9.14 4.05 0.60
C ALA A 68 -10.47 3.71 -0.09
N VAL A 69 -10.66 2.41 -0.36
CA VAL A 69 -11.88 1.90 -1.01
C VAL A 69 -12.49 0.82 -0.11
N PRO A 70 -13.75 0.97 0.34
CA PRO A 70 -14.63 2.12 0.11
C PRO A 70 -14.11 3.40 0.78
N ALA A 71 -14.40 4.56 0.18
CA ALA A 71 -14.11 5.88 0.74
C ALA A 71 -15.04 6.16 1.92
N THR A 72 -14.78 5.50 3.05
CA THR A 72 -15.60 5.57 4.25
C THR A 72 -14.71 5.48 5.48
N TYR A 73 -15.09 6.20 6.52
CA TYR A 73 -14.39 6.17 7.80
C TYR A 73 -14.80 4.91 8.57
N TYR A 74 -14.02 4.56 9.58
CA TYR A 74 -14.40 3.62 10.61
C TYR A 74 -13.96 4.14 11.98
N ILE A 75 -14.49 3.55 13.05
CA ILE A 75 -14.08 3.84 14.42
C ILE A 75 -13.32 2.63 14.96
N ASP A 76 -12.06 2.81 15.33
CA ASP A 76 -11.29 1.82 16.07
C ASP A 76 -11.91 1.62 17.47
N PRO A 77 -12.49 0.44 17.76
CA PRO A 77 -13.09 0.17 19.06
C PRO A 77 -12.07 0.15 20.19
N GLU A 78 -10.80 -0.21 19.94
CA GLU A 78 -9.78 -0.35 20.98
C GLU A 78 -9.35 1.02 21.54
N SER A 79 -9.42 2.06 20.71
CA SER A 79 -8.98 3.41 21.05
C SER A 79 -10.13 4.39 21.36
N CYS A 80 -11.36 4.09 20.93
CA CYS A 80 -12.49 5.02 21.06
C CYS A 80 -13.03 5.12 22.51
N LEU A 81 -13.03 6.35 23.07
CA LEU A 81 -13.50 6.63 24.44
C LEU A 81 -15.00 6.33 24.67
N HIS A 82 -15.82 6.36 23.62
CA HIS A 82 -17.23 5.96 23.72
C HIS A 82 -17.36 4.44 23.85
N LEU A 83 -16.72 3.70 22.94
CA LEU A 83 -16.84 2.24 22.87
C LEU A 83 -16.18 1.56 24.06
N GLN A 84 -15.12 2.16 24.61
CA GLN A 84 -14.40 1.63 25.78
C GLN A 84 -15.03 2.04 27.12
N HIS A 85 -15.53 3.28 27.24
CA HIS A 85 -15.86 3.87 28.54
C HIS A 85 -17.19 4.64 28.58
N ASP A 86 -17.90 4.74 27.46
CA ASP A 86 -19.15 5.50 27.34
C ASP A 86 -19.03 6.99 27.75
N THR A 87 -17.89 7.64 27.42
CA THR A 87 -17.58 9.00 27.91
C THR A 87 -17.52 10.11 26.87
N CYS A 88 -17.55 9.80 25.56
CA CYS A 88 -17.35 10.80 24.50
C CYS A 88 -18.29 10.55 23.33
N GLN A 89 -18.92 11.59 22.79
CA GLN A 89 -19.69 11.50 21.54
C GLN A 89 -19.51 12.74 20.64
N ILE A 90 -18.38 13.44 20.77
CA ILE A 90 -18.14 14.72 20.06
C ILE A 90 -18.24 14.57 18.54
N CYS A 91 -17.87 13.41 18.00
CA CYS A 91 -17.95 13.12 16.56
C CYS A 91 -19.40 13.07 16.03
N VAL A 92 -20.40 12.78 16.88
CA VAL A 92 -21.81 12.64 16.48
C VAL A 92 -22.41 13.96 16.00
N PRO A 93 -22.42 15.06 16.78
CA PRO A 93 -23.04 16.32 16.35
C PRO A 93 -22.31 16.99 15.17
N VAL A 94 -21.04 16.66 14.92
CA VAL A 94 -20.29 17.21 13.77
C VAL A 94 -20.49 16.40 12.48
N CYS A 95 -21.03 15.19 12.56
CA CYS A 95 -21.31 14.35 11.41
C CYS A 95 -22.61 14.80 10.71
N GLN A 96 -22.46 15.65 9.68
CA GLN A 96 -23.59 16.23 8.95
C GLN A 96 -24.46 15.18 8.25
N SER A 97 -23.88 14.07 7.82
CA SER A 97 -24.63 12.97 7.18
C SER A 97 -25.24 11.98 8.17
N HIS A 98 -25.03 12.19 9.48
CA HIS A 98 -25.53 11.32 10.54
C HIS A 98 -25.14 9.84 10.38
N ALA A 99 -23.99 9.57 9.76
CA ALA A 99 -23.52 8.21 9.47
C ALA A 99 -23.00 7.45 10.70
N ILE A 100 -22.68 8.11 11.81
CA ILE A 100 -22.09 7.45 12.99
C ILE A 100 -23.16 6.63 13.70
N ASN A 101 -22.88 5.34 13.89
CA ASN A 101 -23.78 4.39 14.54
C ASN A 101 -23.00 3.46 15.47
N PHE A 102 -22.92 3.81 16.76
CA PHE A 102 -22.24 3.01 17.78
C PHE A 102 -22.95 1.69 18.12
N ASP A 103 -24.23 1.54 17.76
CA ASP A 103 -25.01 0.33 17.99
C ASP A 103 -24.78 -0.76 16.94
N GLN A 104 -23.95 -0.50 15.92
CA GLN A 104 -23.56 -1.53 14.95
C GLN A 104 -22.96 -2.74 15.65
N LYS A 105 -23.45 -3.93 15.29
CA LYS A 105 -22.97 -5.20 15.83
C LYS A 105 -22.25 -5.99 14.73
N PRO A 106 -21.31 -6.87 15.10
CA PRO A 106 -20.74 -7.82 14.16
C PRO A 106 -21.84 -8.66 13.48
N GLU A 107 -21.70 -8.89 12.18
CA GLU A 107 -22.61 -9.72 11.40
C GLU A 107 -21.85 -10.94 10.86
N GLU A 108 -22.39 -12.14 11.02
CA GLU A 108 -21.83 -13.34 10.42
C GLU A 108 -22.61 -13.73 9.17
N LEU A 109 -21.89 -13.99 8.08
CA LEU A 109 -22.41 -14.34 6.77
C LEU A 109 -21.89 -15.70 6.35
N ASP A 110 -22.79 -16.56 5.86
CA ASP A 110 -22.45 -17.82 5.21
C ASP A 110 -22.50 -17.64 3.68
N LEU A 111 -21.33 -17.64 3.05
CA LEU A 111 -21.19 -17.46 1.60
C LEU A 111 -21.05 -18.80 0.91
N LYS A 112 -21.96 -19.11 -0.02
CA LYS A 112 -21.85 -20.27 -0.89
C LYS A 112 -20.90 -19.95 -2.05
N VAL A 113 -19.77 -20.66 -2.09
CA VAL A 113 -18.71 -20.42 -3.09
C VAL A 113 -18.24 -21.74 -3.70
N GLY A 114 -17.89 -21.72 -4.98
CA GLY A 114 -17.42 -22.92 -5.68
C GLY A 114 -15.91 -23.14 -5.62
N ALA A 115 -15.13 -22.07 -5.44
CA ALA A 115 -13.68 -22.09 -5.33
C ALA A 115 -13.22 -20.94 -4.44
N VAL A 116 -12.04 -21.07 -3.86
CA VAL A 116 -11.43 -20.04 -2.98
C VAL A 116 -10.03 -19.71 -3.51
N ILE A 117 -9.71 -18.41 -3.60
CA ILE A 117 -8.37 -17.92 -3.92
C ILE A 117 -7.82 -17.19 -2.69
N LEU A 118 -6.70 -17.67 -2.16
CA LEU A 118 -6.00 -17.09 -1.02
C LEU A 118 -4.97 -16.08 -1.52
N SER A 119 -5.14 -14.82 -1.13
CA SER A 119 -4.19 -13.74 -1.41
C SER A 119 -3.99 -12.80 -0.20
N PRO A 120 -3.67 -13.32 1.00
CA PRO A 120 -3.50 -12.50 2.21
C PRO A 120 -2.21 -11.66 2.22
N GLY A 121 -1.36 -11.76 1.18
CA GLY A 121 -0.12 -10.99 1.08
C GLY A 121 1.03 -11.62 1.86
N PHE A 122 1.78 -10.78 2.58
CA PHE A 122 2.99 -11.13 3.32
C PHE A 122 2.99 -10.46 4.70
N GLY A 123 3.89 -10.88 5.59
CA GLY A 123 4.10 -10.30 6.92
C GLY A 123 5.39 -9.50 7.05
N LYS A 124 5.53 -8.84 8.20
CA LYS A 124 6.71 -8.02 8.55
C LYS A 124 7.81 -8.90 9.14
N ILE A 125 9.06 -8.51 8.92
CA ILE A 125 10.22 -9.11 9.60
C ILE A 125 10.10 -8.89 11.11
N SER A 126 10.52 -9.88 11.91
CA SER A 126 10.56 -9.76 13.38
C SER A 126 11.41 -8.59 13.89
N GLU A 127 10.95 -7.93 14.96
CA GLU A 127 11.68 -6.85 15.64
C GLU A 127 13.09 -7.29 16.08
N GLU A 128 13.22 -8.52 16.62
CA GLU A 128 14.52 -9.10 17.01
C GLU A 128 15.55 -9.09 15.86
N THR A 129 15.08 -9.31 14.63
CA THR A 129 15.95 -9.28 13.46
C THR A 129 16.40 -7.86 13.12
N LEU A 130 15.51 -6.87 13.30
CA LEU A 130 15.82 -5.46 13.07
C LEU A 130 16.75 -4.89 14.15
N GLU A 131 16.60 -5.32 15.40
CA GLU A 131 17.43 -4.90 16.54
C GLU A 131 18.92 -5.22 16.34
N LYS A 132 19.26 -6.26 15.55
CA LYS A 132 20.63 -6.58 15.14
C LYS A 132 21.31 -5.45 14.36
N TYR A 133 20.52 -4.58 13.75
CA TYR A 133 20.97 -3.41 13.00
C TYR A 133 20.66 -2.10 13.76
N GLY A 134 20.41 -2.16 15.06
CA GLY A 134 20.18 -0.97 15.88
C GLY A 134 18.80 -0.32 15.73
N TYR A 135 17.87 -0.95 15.00
CA TYR A 135 16.48 -0.49 14.94
C TYR A 135 15.89 -0.37 16.36
N ASN A 136 15.05 0.65 16.60
CA ASN A 136 14.56 1.09 17.92
C ASN A 136 15.63 1.58 18.92
N ARG A 137 16.94 1.51 18.62
CA ARG A 137 18.00 2.09 19.45
C ARG A 137 18.41 3.49 19.01
N HIS A 138 18.16 3.84 17.74
CA HIS A 138 18.38 5.18 17.21
C HIS A 138 17.23 5.56 16.27
N PRO A 139 16.68 6.78 16.36
CA PRO A 139 15.48 7.16 15.62
C PRO A 139 15.73 7.31 14.11
N ASP A 140 16.97 7.55 13.68
CA ASP A 140 17.34 7.67 12.25
C ASP A 140 17.67 6.32 11.57
N ILE A 141 17.38 5.19 12.23
CA ILE A 141 17.41 3.86 11.62
C ILE A 141 15.97 3.48 11.31
N VAL A 142 15.65 3.43 10.03
CA VAL A 142 14.29 3.19 9.52
C VAL A 142 14.25 1.95 8.65
N THR A 143 13.09 1.30 8.56
CA THR A 143 12.82 0.26 7.56
C THR A 143 12.53 0.89 6.20
N SER A 144 12.68 0.10 5.13
CA SER A 144 12.27 0.54 3.79
C SER A 144 10.77 0.86 3.70
N ILE A 145 9.92 0.23 4.51
CA ILE A 145 8.48 0.52 4.53
C ILE A 145 8.19 1.87 5.19
N GLU A 146 8.87 2.18 6.30
CA GLU A 146 8.83 3.53 6.90
C GLU A 146 9.35 4.58 5.91
N PHE A 147 10.47 4.30 5.24
CA PHE A 147 11.04 5.21 4.24
C PHE A 147 10.11 5.44 3.04
N GLU A 148 9.36 4.43 2.60
CA GLU A 148 8.27 4.59 1.63
C GLU A 148 7.19 5.56 2.13
N ARG A 149 6.76 5.42 3.39
CA ARG A 149 5.77 6.34 3.98
C ARG A 149 6.32 7.76 4.07
N MET A 150 7.62 7.94 4.34
CA MET A 150 8.27 9.25 4.36
C MET A 150 8.32 9.92 2.99
N THR A 151 8.66 9.15 1.94
CA THR A 151 8.82 9.68 0.58
C THR A 151 7.50 9.82 -0.20
N THR A 152 6.41 9.21 0.29
CA THR A 152 5.09 9.30 -0.35
C THR A 152 4.45 10.67 -0.12
N ALA A 153 3.88 11.27 -1.18
CA ALA A 153 3.20 12.57 -1.12
C ALA A 153 1.95 12.59 -0.21
N SER A 154 1.24 11.46 -0.10
CA SER A 154 0.14 11.26 0.86
C SER A 154 0.59 10.66 2.20
N GLY A 155 1.90 10.59 2.43
CA GLY A 155 2.50 10.16 3.69
C GLY A 155 2.62 11.31 4.69
N PRO A 156 3.00 11.00 5.95
CA PRO A 156 3.01 11.96 7.04
C PRO A 156 4.02 13.08 6.86
N PHE A 157 5.04 12.87 6.03
CA PHE A 157 6.05 13.88 5.71
C PHE A 157 5.83 14.54 4.34
N MET A 158 4.76 14.19 3.62
CA MET A 158 4.43 14.76 2.31
C MET A 158 5.60 14.70 1.30
N GLY A 159 6.43 13.64 1.37
CA GLY A 159 7.63 13.47 0.53
C GLY A 159 8.92 14.06 1.11
N GLU A 160 8.87 14.73 2.27
CA GLU A 160 10.01 15.39 2.88
C GLU A 160 10.81 14.47 3.81
N VAL A 161 11.93 13.93 3.33
CA VAL A 161 12.79 13.06 4.15
C VAL A 161 13.59 13.89 5.17
N LYS A 162 13.32 13.66 6.46
CA LYS A 162 13.99 14.30 7.60
C LYS A 162 14.51 13.26 8.60
N CYS A 163 15.64 13.55 9.22
CA CYS A 163 16.14 12.81 10.38
C CYS A 163 15.19 13.06 11.56
N PHE A 164 14.75 11.99 12.22
CA PHE A 164 13.89 12.04 13.39
C PHE A 164 14.61 12.57 14.62
N SER A 165 15.94 12.40 14.71
CA SER A 165 16.73 12.86 15.85
C SER A 165 16.79 14.38 15.99
N ASP A 166 16.90 15.12 14.89
CA ASP A 166 17.19 16.56 14.88
C ASP A 166 16.41 17.37 13.82
N GLY A 167 15.58 16.72 13.01
CA GLY A 167 14.69 17.36 12.03
C GLY A 167 15.36 17.82 10.74
N ARG A 168 16.67 17.60 10.56
CA ARG A 168 17.38 18.04 9.34
C ARG A 168 17.20 17.06 8.18
N HIS A 169 17.40 17.53 6.95
CA HIS A 169 17.51 16.64 5.81
C HIS A 169 18.81 15.80 5.89
N PRO A 170 18.73 14.47 5.68
CA PRO A 170 19.94 13.65 5.63
C PRO A 170 20.75 14.00 4.39
N LYS A 171 22.06 14.20 4.55
CA LYS A 171 23.00 14.42 3.43
C LYS A 171 23.75 13.14 3.05
N ARG A 172 23.77 12.14 3.92
CA ARG A 172 24.28 10.79 3.63
C ARG A 172 23.29 9.71 4.05
N LEU A 173 22.87 8.88 3.09
CA LEU A 173 21.97 7.75 3.27
C LEU A 173 22.67 6.42 3.00
N ALA A 174 22.45 5.43 3.86
CA ALA A 174 22.85 4.06 3.61
C ALA A 174 21.63 3.14 3.52
N PHE A 175 21.56 2.33 2.47
CA PHE A 175 20.61 1.22 2.37
C PHE A 175 21.32 -0.10 2.67
N ILE A 176 20.77 -0.90 3.59
CA ILE A 176 21.31 -2.21 3.95
C ILE A 176 20.43 -3.30 3.37
N GLN A 177 20.98 -4.10 2.46
CA GLN A 177 20.24 -5.17 1.81
C GLN A 177 20.12 -6.43 2.67
N CYS A 178 19.14 -7.24 2.31
CA CYS A 178 18.92 -8.59 2.87
C CYS A 178 18.63 -8.59 4.38
N VAL A 179 18.04 -7.51 4.91
CA VAL A 179 17.65 -7.48 6.33
C VAL A 179 16.47 -8.45 6.52
N GLY A 180 16.70 -9.50 7.32
CA GLY A 180 15.72 -10.59 7.49
C GLY A 180 15.58 -11.54 6.31
N SER A 181 16.56 -11.59 5.42
CA SER A 181 16.58 -12.49 4.26
C SER A 181 17.97 -13.03 4.01
N ARG A 182 18.06 -14.25 3.45
CA ARG A 182 19.32 -14.95 3.22
C ARG A 182 20.18 -15.00 4.50
N ASP A 183 19.50 -15.11 5.64
CA ASP A 183 20.10 -15.08 6.97
C ASP A 183 19.60 -16.25 7.79
N LEU A 184 20.52 -17.18 8.09
CA LEU A 184 20.21 -18.33 8.93
C LEU A 184 20.00 -17.93 10.40
N GLY A 185 20.53 -16.77 10.82
CA GLY A 185 20.38 -16.27 12.18
C GLY A 185 18.98 -15.77 12.53
N CYS A 186 18.08 -15.64 11.55
CA CYS A 186 16.64 -15.39 11.76
C CYS A 186 15.77 -16.45 11.08
N ASN A 187 16.34 -17.62 10.76
CA ASN A 187 15.67 -18.73 10.07
C ASN A 187 15.11 -18.40 8.65
N ASN A 188 15.44 -17.23 8.10
CA ASN A 188 15.04 -16.82 6.74
C ASN A 188 16.14 -17.11 5.73
N GLY A 189 16.31 -18.38 5.39
CA GLY A 189 17.31 -18.86 4.41
C GLY A 189 16.99 -18.56 2.94
N TYR A 190 15.88 -17.88 2.66
CA TYR A 190 15.43 -17.54 1.30
C TYR A 190 15.71 -16.08 0.93
N CYS A 191 15.59 -15.75 -0.34
CA CYS A 191 15.64 -14.37 -0.84
C CYS A 191 14.23 -13.81 -0.94
N SER A 192 13.99 -12.59 -0.45
CA SER A 192 12.68 -11.94 -0.57
C SER A 192 12.37 -11.34 -1.95
N SER A 193 13.23 -11.57 -2.95
CA SER A 193 13.04 -11.25 -4.38
C SER A 193 12.97 -9.76 -4.75
N VAL A 194 12.40 -8.91 -3.90
CA VAL A 194 12.05 -7.51 -4.21
C VAL A 194 12.98 -6.46 -3.61
N CYS A 195 13.74 -6.81 -2.56
CA CYS A 195 14.48 -5.82 -1.76
C CYS A 195 15.57 -5.06 -2.51
N CYS A 196 16.27 -5.73 -3.43
CA CYS A 196 17.22 -5.06 -4.31
C CYS A 196 16.54 -3.99 -5.20
N MET A 197 15.32 -4.24 -5.64
CA MET A 197 14.62 -3.35 -6.56
C MET A 197 13.94 -2.19 -5.86
N TYR A 198 13.22 -2.43 -4.76
CA TYR A 198 12.57 -1.32 -4.07
C TYR A 198 13.61 -0.36 -3.48
N SER A 199 14.78 -0.84 -3.04
CA SER A 199 15.82 0.06 -2.49
C SER A 199 16.45 0.93 -3.58
N ILE A 200 16.61 0.39 -4.80
CA ILE A 200 17.07 1.16 -5.95
C ILE A 200 16.02 2.23 -6.29
N LYS A 201 14.74 1.85 -6.31
CA LYS A 201 13.63 2.78 -6.51
C LYS A 201 13.59 3.86 -5.42
N GLU A 202 13.66 3.49 -4.14
CA GLU A 202 13.69 4.42 -3.01
C GLU A 202 14.88 5.38 -3.08
N ALA A 203 16.07 4.88 -3.41
CA ALA A 203 17.27 5.71 -3.60
C ALA A 203 17.12 6.69 -4.78
N LEU A 204 16.52 6.24 -5.88
CA LEU A 204 16.21 7.10 -7.03
C LEU A 204 15.21 8.21 -6.63
N VAL A 205 14.12 7.86 -5.94
CA VAL A 205 13.13 8.82 -5.44
C VAL A 205 13.76 9.81 -4.47
N ALA A 206 14.63 9.36 -3.57
CA ALA A 206 15.37 10.24 -2.68
C ALA A 206 16.27 11.22 -3.44
N LYS A 207 16.95 10.76 -4.51
CA LYS A 207 17.72 11.61 -5.43
C LYS A 207 16.87 12.60 -6.23
N GLU A 208 15.65 12.23 -6.58
CA GLU A 208 14.70 13.14 -7.25
C GLU A 208 14.26 14.28 -6.33
N HIS A 209 14.11 14.01 -5.02
CA HIS A 209 13.75 15.02 -4.01
C HIS A 209 14.95 15.88 -3.58
N ASP A 210 16.13 15.28 -3.37
CA ASP A 210 17.39 15.98 -3.08
C ASP A 210 18.52 15.43 -3.98
N PRO A 211 18.87 16.10 -5.10
CA PRO A 211 19.94 15.66 -5.99
C PRO A 211 21.33 15.59 -5.34
N GLU A 212 21.56 16.31 -4.24
CA GLU A 212 22.86 16.41 -3.57
C GLU A 212 23.11 15.30 -2.54
N VAL A 213 22.07 14.55 -2.13
CA VAL A 213 22.22 13.50 -1.10
C VAL A 213 23.16 12.39 -1.56
N ASP A 214 24.14 12.02 -0.74
CA ASP A 214 25.07 10.92 -1.02
C ASP A 214 24.45 9.59 -0.56
N ILE A 215 24.17 8.68 -1.51
CA ILE A 215 23.48 7.42 -1.23
C ILE A 215 24.41 6.25 -1.51
N THR A 216 24.49 5.31 -0.57
CA THR A 216 25.21 4.05 -0.73
C THR A 216 24.32 2.85 -0.42
N ILE A 217 24.27 1.87 -1.33
CA ILE A 217 23.54 0.62 -1.18
C ILE A 217 24.54 -0.50 -0.88
N TYR A 218 24.44 -1.11 0.30
CA TYR A 218 25.27 -2.21 0.77
C TYR A 218 24.63 -3.56 0.48
N TYR A 219 25.30 -4.41 -0.29
CA TYR A 219 24.70 -5.63 -0.82
C TYR A 219 25.63 -6.84 -0.83
N MET A 220 25.06 -8.04 -0.92
CA MET A 220 25.80 -9.29 -1.21
C MET A 220 25.82 -9.58 -2.71
N ASP A 221 24.63 -9.66 -3.30
CA ASP A 221 24.41 -9.75 -4.75
C ASP A 221 23.23 -8.85 -5.12
N ILE A 222 23.33 -8.07 -6.19
CA ILE A 222 22.19 -7.31 -6.71
C ILE A 222 21.35 -8.24 -7.58
N ARG A 223 20.06 -8.31 -7.27
CA ARG A 223 19.09 -9.21 -7.91
C ARG A 223 18.03 -8.41 -8.66
N THR A 224 18.32 -8.16 -9.93
CA THR A 224 17.55 -7.34 -10.89
C THR A 224 16.91 -8.23 -11.97
N GLN A 225 16.34 -9.39 -11.60
CA GLN A 225 15.87 -10.40 -12.56
C GLN A 225 14.60 -10.07 -13.38
N GLY A 226 14.00 -8.89 -13.19
CA GLY A 226 12.82 -8.46 -13.95
C GLY A 226 13.17 -7.81 -15.29
N LYS A 227 12.19 -7.70 -16.18
CA LYS A 227 12.35 -6.99 -17.45
C LYS A 227 12.77 -5.54 -17.18
N GLU A 228 13.90 -5.13 -17.76
CA GLU A 228 14.49 -3.78 -17.62
C GLU A 228 14.95 -3.40 -16.20
N PHE A 229 14.99 -4.33 -15.25
CA PHE A 229 15.44 -4.05 -13.88
C PHE A 229 16.93 -3.72 -13.81
N ASP A 230 17.76 -4.34 -14.67
CA ASP A 230 19.17 -3.95 -14.82
C ASP A 230 19.33 -2.50 -15.27
N LYS A 231 18.46 -2.00 -16.16
CA LYS A 231 18.50 -0.59 -16.60
C LYS A 231 18.16 0.38 -15.46
N ALA A 232 17.28 -0.02 -14.55
CA ALA A 232 17.00 0.78 -13.35
C ALA A 232 18.24 0.90 -12.45
N ARG A 233 19.01 -0.19 -12.30
CA ARG A 233 20.31 -0.18 -11.59
C ARG A 233 21.34 0.69 -12.32
N GLU A 234 21.50 0.53 -13.63
CA GLU A 234 22.42 1.33 -14.45
C GLU A 234 22.10 2.83 -14.35
N ARG A 235 20.80 3.19 -14.37
CA ARG A 235 20.34 4.57 -14.17
C ARG A 235 20.73 5.09 -12.78
N ALA A 236 20.55 4.28 -11.73
CA ALA A 236 20.91 4.65 -10.37
C ALA A 236 22.43 4.91 -10.24
N GLU A 237 23.26 4.04 -10.83
CA GLU A 237 24.72 4.23 -10.87
C GLU A 237 25.10 5.50 -11.64
N ALA A 238 24.45 5.76 -12.79
CA ALA A 238 24.73 6.93 -13.62
C ALA A 238 24.45 8.27 -12.92
N ILE A 239 23.50 8.30 -11.98
CA ILE A 239 23.21 9.50 -11.17
C ILE A 239 23.99 9.55 -9.83
N GLY A 240 24.98 8.67 -9.66
CA GLY A 240 25.93 8.70 -8.55
C GLY A 240 25.51 7.91 -7.30
N ILE A 241 24.48 7.06 -7.37
CA ILE A 241 24.18 6.12 -6.27
C ILE A 241 25.29 5.05 -6.24
N LYS A 242 25.92 4.88 -5.08
CA LYS A 242 27.05 3.95 -4.90
C LYS A 242 26.54 2.56 -4.52
N PHE A 243 27.19 1.53 -5.05
CA PHE A 243 26.90 0.14 -4.72
C PHE A 243 28.14 -0.50 -4.11
N VAL A 244 28.07 -0.88 -2.83
CA VAL A 244 29.19 -1.49 -2.10
C VAL A 244 28.86 -2.95 -1.82
N ARG A 245 29.67 -3.85 -2.37
CA ARG A 245 29.51 -5.28 -2.15
C ARG A 245 30.07 -5.67 -0.77
N ALA A 246 29.24 -5.52 0.25
CA ALA A 246 29.53 -5.92 1.62
C ALA A 246 28.24 -6.23 2.38
N ARG A 247 28.30 -7.21 3.29
CA ARG A 247 27.27 -7.40 4.32
C ARG A 247 27.65 -6.53 5.52
N VAL A 248 26.78 -5.60 5.88
CA VAL A 248 26.96 -4.77 7.08
C VAL A 248 26.85 -5.66 8.32
N ALA A 249 27.83 -5.50 9.21
CA ALA A 249 27.93 -6.27 10.45
C ALA A 249 27.16 -5.61 11.59
N ASP A 250 27.24 -4.29 11.69
CA ASP A 250 26.62 -3.53 12.79
C ASP A 250 26.37 -2.06 12.38
N VAL A 251 25.40 -1.44 13.06
CA VAL A 251 25.05 -0.01 12.96
C VAL A 251 24.99 0.55 14.37
N THR A 252 25.88 1.48 14.69
CA THR A 252 25.99 2.05 16.04
C THR A 252 25.86 3.57 16.01
N PRO A 253 25.25 4.19 17.04
CA PRO A 253 25.29 5.63 17.21
C PRO A 253 26.74 6.13 17.30
N TRP A 254 27.05 7.18 16.57
CA TRP A 254 28.36 7.84 16.56
C TRP A 254 28.16 9.35 16.43
N GLU A 255 28.40 10.08 17.53
CA GLU A 255 28.09 11.52 17.64
C GLU A 255 26.62 11.80 17.32
N ASN A 256 26.34 12.68 16.34
CA ASN A 256 24.99 12.99 15.84
C ASN A 256 24.67 12.21 14.54
N ARG A 257 25.28 11.04 14.36
CA ARG A 257 25.22 10.21 13.16
C ARG A 257 25.19 8.72 13.52
N LEU A 258 25.10 7.90 12.48
CA LEU A 258 25.16 6.44 12.54
C LEU A 258 26.44 5.95 11.89
N GLN A 259 27.22 5.11 12.57
CA GLN A 259 28.40 4.47 12.01
C GLN A 259 28.08 3.04 11.57
N LEU A 260 28.25 2.78 10.27
CA LEU A 260 28.17 1.45 9.67
C LEU A 260 29.52 0.75 9.77
N THR A 261 29.51 -0.50 10.26
CA THR A 261 30.68 -1.37 10.25
C THR A 261 30.51 -2.47 9.21
N TYR A 262 31.44 -2.58 8.27
CA TYR A 262 31.40 -3.62 7.25
C TYR A 262 32.79 -4.05 6.79
N SER A 263 32.86 -5.21 6.14
CA SER A 263 34.10 -5.74 5.56
C SER A 263 33.91 -6.06 4.09
N THR A 264 34.93 -5.80 3.28
CA THR A 264 34.92 -6.16 1.85
C THR A 264 35.51 -7.54 1.62
N LEU A 265 35.38 -8.05 0.38
CA LEU A 265 35.92 -9.35 0.00
C LEU A 265 37.45 -9.39 0.00
N GLU A 266 38.10 -8.23 -0.08
CA GLU A 266 39.54 -8.08 0.06
C GLU A 266 40.00 -8.10 1.53
N GLY A 267 39.08 -8.31 2.49
CA GLY A 267 39.38 -8.37 3.92
C GLY A 267 39.65 -7.01 4.57
N LYS A 268 39.27 -5.90 3.90
CA LYS A 268 39.37 -4.56 4.47
C LYS A 268 38.16 -4.26 5.34
N HIS A 269 38.39 -3.62 6.48
CA HIS A 269 37.36 -3.19 7.42
C HIS A 269 37.12 -1.68 7.28
N PHE A 270 35.85 -1.29 7.28
CA PHE A 270 35.42 0.09 7.13
C PHE A 270 34.45 0.50 8.22
N PHE A 271 34.53 1.77 8.59
CA PHE A 271 33.68 2.45 9.56
C PHE A 271 33.20 3.73 8.91
N GLU A 272 31.95 3.77 8.46
CA GLU A 272 31.44 4.89 7.67
C GLU A 272 30.26 5.60 8.34
N PRO A 273 30.32 6.94 8.50
CA PRO A 273 29.24 7.70 9.11
C PRO A 273 28.15 8.08 8.11
N TYR A 274 26.88 7.88 8.49
CA TYR A 274 25.67 8.22 7.76
C TYR A 274 24.73 9.03 8.63
N ASP A 275 23.88 9.84 8.00
CA ASP A 275 22.87 10.62 8.72
C ASP A 275 21.62 9.78 9.00
N MET A 276 21.24 8.91 8.06
CA MET A 276 20.13 7.98 8.20
C MET A 276 20.45 6.65 7.51
N VAL A 277 19.94 5.57 8.09
CA VAL A 277 20.13 4.20 7.62
C VAL A 277 18.77 3.57 7.33
N VAL A 278 18.60 3.08 6.11
CA VAL A 278 17.39 2.40 5.65
C VAL A 278 17.66 0.89 5.58
N LEU A 279 16.92 0.14 6.39
CA LEU A 279 16.95 -1.32 6.42
C LEU A 279 16.03 -1.85 5.31
N SER A 280 16.61 -2.43 4.25
CA SER A 280 15.83 -3.08 3.20
C SER A 280 15.33 -4.44 3.70
N VAL A 281 14.15 -4.40 4.35
CA VAL A 281 13.52 -5.55 5.02
C VAL A 281 12.94 -6.58 4.05
N GLY A 282 13.10 -7.84 4.39
CA GLY A 282 12.50 -8.98 3.70
C GLY A 282 10.98 -9.05 3.83
N LEU A 283 10.42 -10.07 3.19
CA LEU A 283 9.01 -10.45 3.27
C LEU A 283 8.90 -11.76 4.07
N GLU A 284 8.12 -11.76 5.14
CA GLU A 284 7.72 -12.98 5.87
C GLU A 284 6.36 -13.47 5.39
N SER A 285 5.95 -14.66 5.82
CA SER A 285 4.57 -15.08 5.68
C SER A 285 3.64 -14.18 6.51
N PRO A 286 2.33 -14.10 6.18
CA PRO A 286 1.38 -13.36 7.00
C PRO A 286 1.44 -13.80 8.48
N ARG A 287 1.26 -12.84 9.40
CA ARG A 287 1.34 -13.10 10.85
C ARG A 287 0.40 -14.23 11.33
N ASP A 288 -0.77 -14.36 10.71
CA ASP A 288 -1.76 -15.43 10.97
C ASP A 288 -1.71 -16.54 9.92
N ALA A 289 -0.55 -16.85 9.32
CA ALA A 289 -0.45 -17.89 8.30
C ALA A 289 -0.96 -19.25 8.79
N MET A 290 -0.66 -19.62 10.04
CA MET A 290 -1.18 -20.84 10.68
C MET A 290 -2.69 -20.82 10.82
N GLY A 291 -3.29 -19.73 11.31
CA GLY A 291 -4.75 -19.61 11.41
C GLY A 291 -5.43 -19.64 10.05
N ILE A 292 -4.84 -19.02 9.01
CA ILE A 292 -5.31 -19.14 7.63
C ILE A 292 -5.27 -20.61 7.18
N ALA A 293 -4.18 -21.32 7.45
CA ALA A 293 -4.02 -22.73 7.09
C ALA A 293 -5.05 -23.63 7.80
N GLU A 294 -5.28 -23.43 9.09
CA GLU A 294 -6.28 -24.16 9.88
C GLU A 294 -7.71 -23.92 9.36
N LYS A 295 -8.08 -22.66 9.12
CA LYS A 295 -9.42 -22.29 8.64
C LYS A 295 -9.71 -22.80 7.23
N THR A 296 -8.68 -22.89 6.39
CA THR A 296 -8.80 -23.27 4.98
C THR A 296 -8.41 -24.72 4.71
N GLY A 297 -7.80 -25.42 5.66
CA GLY A 297 -7.36 -26.81 5.52
C GLY A 297 -6.24 -27.01 4.51
N ILE A 298 -5.30 -26.06 4.40
CA ILE A 298 -4.12 -26.16 3.52
C ILE A 298 -2.84 -26.43 4.31
N ASP A 299 -1.81 -26.88 3.61
CA ASP A 299 -0.46 -27.06 4.15
C ASP A 299 0.35 -25.77 3.98
N LEU A 300 1.20 -25.48 4.95
CA LEU A 300 2.28 -24.51 4.83
C LEU A 300 3.62 -25.19 4.54
N ASN A 301 4.55 -24.46 3.93
CA ASN A 301 5.93 -24.89 3.80
C ASN A 301 6.72 -24.58 5.08
N ARG A 302 8.01 -24.92 5.12
CA ARG A 302 8.86 -24.73 6.33
C ARG A 302 9.09 -23.26 6.75
N TYR A 303 8.66 -22.31 5.94
CA TYR A 303 8.75 -20.87 6.18
C TYR A 303 7.35 -20.24 6.33
N ASP A 304 6.34 -21.07 6.58
CA ASP A 304 4.95 -20.67 6.81
C ASP A 304 4.25 -19.96 5.63
N PHE A 305 4.83 -20.00 4.43
CA PHE A 305 4.11 -19.66 3.20
C PHE A 305 3.25 -20.84 2.73
N CYS A 306 2.25 -20.57 1.90
CA CYS A 306 1.42 -21.63 1.31
C CYS A 306 2.28 -22.66 0.56
N LYS A 307 2.12 -23.94 0.89
CA LYS A 307 2.84 -25.02 0.22
C LYS A 307 2.22 -25.28 -1.16
N THR A 308 3.04 -25.21 -2.20
CA THR A 308 2.66 -25.55 -3.57
C THR A 308 3.72 -26.45 -4.22
N SER A 309 3.48 -26.91 -5.46
CA SER A 309 4.40 -27.77 -6.20
C SER A 309 4.98 -27.07 -7.43
N THR A 310 6.10 -27.55 -7.95
CA THR A 310 6.79 -26.96 -9.12
C THR A 310 5.89 -26.90 -10.36
N PHE A 311 5.07 -27.92 -10.61
CA PHE A 311 4.21 -27.99 -11.80
C PHE A 311 2.80 -27.42 -11.58
N THR A 312 2.44 -27.16 -10.32
CA THR A 312 1.15 -26.56 -9.93
C THR A 312 1.38 -25.44 -8.92
N PRO A 313 2.05 -24.34 -9.31
CA PRO A 313 2.57 -23.35 -8.38
C PRO A 313 1.48 -22.54 -7.65
N LEU A 314 0.24 -22.61 -8.10
CA LEU A 314 -0.93 -21.90 -7.54
C LEU A 314 -1.93 -22.84 -6.86
N THR A 315 -1.74 -24.15 -6.97
CA THR A 315 -2.65 -25.13 -6.36
C THR A 315 -2.13 -25.48 -4.96
N THR A 316 -3.02 -25.38 -3.97
CA THR A 316 -2.71 -25.71 -2.57
C THR A 316 -2.83 -27.23 -2.34
N SER A 317 -2.63 -27.69 -1.10
CA SER A 317 -2.89 -29.10 -0.74
C SER A 317 -4.37 -29.47 -0.66
N ARG A 318 -5.30 -28.49 -0.69
CA ARG A 318 -6.75 -28.71 -0.71
C ARG A 318 -7.31 -28.37 -2.08
N ASP A 319 -7.91 -29.36 -2.73
CA ASP A 319 -8.61 -29.14 -3.99
C ASP A 319 -9.65 -28.02 -3.85
N GLY A 320 -9.83 -27.22 -4.90
CA GLY A 320 -10.75 -26.08 -4.90
C GLY A 320 -10.26 -24.85 -4.13
N VAL A 321 -9.13 -24.94 -3.42
CA VAL A 321 -8.42 -23.82 -2.80
C VAL A 321 -7.13 -23.54 -3.58
N ILE A 322 -6.99 -22.29 -4.02
CA ILE A 322 -5.91 -21.79 -4.88
C ILE A 322 -5.19 -20.67 -4.11
N VAL A 323 -3.92 -20.43 -4.39
CA VAL A 323 -3.16 -19.32 -3.82
C VAL A 323 -2.64 -18.40 -4.93
N ALA A 324 -2.56 -17.10 -4.66
CA ALA A 324 -1.95 -16.12 -5.54
C ALA A 324 -1.19 -15.04 -4.74
N GLY A 325 -0.15 -14.47 -5.36
CA GLY A 325 0.58 -13.34 -4.79
C GLY A 325 1.60 -13.76 -3.74
N ALA A 326 1.93 -12.84 -2.84
CA ALA A 326 3.06 -13.00 -1.92
C ALA A 326 2.88 -14.12 -0.87
N PHE A 327 1.65 -14.62 -0.63
CA PHE A 327 1.44 -15.73 0.29
C PHE A 327 1.95 -17.08 -0.26
N GLN A 328 2.04 -17.21 -1.59
CA GLN A 328 2.71 -18.34 -2.22
C GLN A 328 4.24 -18.28 -2.05
N GLY A 329 4.78 -17.08 -1.82
CA GLY A 329 6.20 -16.80 -1.63
C GLY A 329 6.58 -15.39 -2.08
N PRO A 330 7.74 -14.86 -1.65
CA PRO A 330 8.16 -13.49 -1.95
C PRO A 330 8.24 -13.19 -3.45
N LYS A 331 7.59 -12.10 -3.90
CA LYS A 331 7.53 -11.68 -5.30
C LYS A 331 7.10 -10.22 -5.44
N ASP A 332 7.25 -9.68 -6.65
CA ASP A 332 6.86 -8.31 -6.98
C ASP A 332 5.38 -8.20 -7.43
N ILE A 333 4.97 -6.97 -7.74
CA ILE A 333 3.61 -6.64 -8.19
C ILE A 333 3.31 -7.31 -9.55
N PRO A 334 4.14 -7.16 -10.61
CA PRO A 334 3.88 -7.83 -11.90
C PRO A 334 3.66 -9.34 -11.78
N GLU A 335 4.51 -10.04 -11.01
CA GLU A 335 4.37 -11.48 -10.80
C GLU A 335 3.08 -11.79 -10.01
N SER A 336 2.75 -11.00 -8.98
CA SER A 336 1.51 -11.16 -8.21
C SER A 336 0.25 -10.98 -9.08
N VAL A 337 0.23 -9.97 -9.95
CA VAL A 337 -0.89 -9.72 -10.88
C VAL A 337 -1.00 -10.84 -11.93
N THR A 338 0.15 -11.34 -12.40
CA THR A 338 0.20 -12.50 -13.31
C THR A 338 -0.39 -13.74 -12.63
N GLN A 339 0.01 -14.01 -11.39
CA GLN A 339 -0.53 -15.13 -10.60
C GLN A 339 -2.02 -14.97 -10.30
N ALA A 340 -2.49 -13.76 -9.99
CA ALA A 340 -3.92 -13.51 -9.77
C ALA A 340 -4.75 -13.84 -11.02
N SER A 341 -4.26 -13.45 -12.20
CA SER A 341 -4.92 -13.78 -13.48
C SER A 341 -4.94 -15.28 -13.75
N ALA A 342 -3.83 -15.98 -13.49
CA ALA A 342 -3.75 -17.42 -13.62
C ALA A 342 -4.66 -18.15 -12.61
N ALA A 343 -4.72 -17.70 -11.35
CA ALA A 343 -5.59 -18.24 -10.32
C ALA A 343 -7.08 -18.06 -10.68
N ALA A 344 -7.46 -16.90 -11.22
CA ALA A 344 -8.80 -16.67 -11.74
C ALA A 344 -9.13 -17.63 -12.90
N GLY A 345 -8.18 -17.89 -13.80
CA GLY A 345 -8.32 -18.88 -14.88
C GLY A 345 -8.53 -20.30 -14.36
N ILE A 346 -7.76 -20.73 -13.36
CA ILE A 346 -7.90 -22.04 -12.71
C ILE A 346 -9.30 -22.15 -12.06
N ALA A 347 -9.70 -21.15 -11.27
CA ALA A 347 -11.03 -21.12 -10.64
C ALA A 347 -12.16 -21.14 -11.69
N ALA A 348 -12.05 -20.35 -12.76
CA ALA A 348 -13.02 -20.33 -13.85
C ALA A 348 -13.11 -21.69 -14.58
N GLY A 349 -12.00 -22.41 -14.69
CA GLY A 349 -11.96 -23.78 -15.21
C GLY A 349 -12.72 -24.75 -14.31
N MET A 350 -12.51 -24.68 -12.99
CA MET A 350 -13.25 -25.48 -12.00
C MET A 350 -14.76 -25.20 -12.04
N LEU A 351 -15.14 -23.95 -12.29
CA LEU A 351 -16.54 -23.48 -12.26
C LEU A 351 -17.18 -23.39 -13.66
N THR A 352 -16.71 -24.17 -14.62
CA THR A 352 -17.18 -24.11 -16.02
C THR A 352 -18.71 -24.25 -16.16
N ARG A 353 -19.35 -25.09 -15.33
CA ARG A 353 -20.81 -25.30 -15.37
C ARG A 353 -21.63 -24.05 -14.96
N GLN A 354 -21.02 -23.08 -14.28
CA GLN A 354 -21.68 -21.90 -13.71
C GLN A 354 -21.47 -20.67 -14.59
N ARG A 355 -20.62 -20.79 -15.61
CA ARG A 355 -20.31 -19.70 -16.54
C ARG A 355 -21.60 -19.15 -17.17
N GLY A 356 -21.78 -17.83 -17.07
CA GLY A 356 -22.90 -17.12 -17.69
C GLY A 356 -24.20 -17.09 -16.85
N GLN A 357 -24.31 -17.87 -15.77
CA GLN A 357 -25.55 -17.94 -14.97
C GLN A 357 -25.75 -16.76 -14.02
N GLY A 358 -24.69 -15.99 -13.72
CA GLY A 358 -24.72 -14.86 -12.79
C GLY A 358 -24.34 -13.51 -13.44
N ILE A 359 -24.57 -13.35 -14.74
CA ILE A 359 -24.26 -12.08 -15.43
C ILE A 359 -25.23 -11.00 -14.95
N VAL A 360 -24.69 -9.95 -14.34
CA VAL A 360 -25.42 -8.71 -14.05
C VAL A 360 -25.20 -7.76 -15.22
N HIS A 361 -26.27 -7.46 -15.97
CA HIS A 361 -26.22 -6.44 -17.01
C HIS A 361 -26.19 -5.06 -16.34
N LYS A 362 -25.08 -4.34 -16.48
CA LYS A 362 -25.00 -2.94 -16.06
C LYS A 362 -25.94 -2.10 -16.93
N SER A 363 -26.86 -1.38 -16.29
CA SER A 363 -27.61 -0.30 -16.92
C SER A 363 -26.76 0.97 -16.90
N TYR A 364 -26.53 1.56 -18.06
CA TYR A 364 -25.94 2.90 -18.17
C TYR A 364 -27.06 3.94 -18.23
N PRO A 365 -26.80 5.19 -17.80
CA PRO A 365 -27.73 6.30 -18.05
C PRO A 365 -27.96 6.47 -19.56
N GLU A 366 -29.11 7.02 -19.93
CA GLU A 366 -29.43 7.32 -21.33
C GLU A 366 -28.40 8.30 -21.92
N GLU A 367 -27.94 8.03 -23.14
CA GLU A 367 -27.04 8.93 -23.86
C GLU A 367 -27.76 10.24 -24.21
N GLN A 368 -27.12 11.37 -23.92
CA GLN A 368 -27.63 12.69 -24.30
C GLN A 368 -27.38 12.95 -25.80
N PRO A 369 -28.33 13.60 -26.50
CA PRO A 369 -28.18 13.94 -27.92
C PRO A 369 -27.07 14.98 -28.16
N MET A 370 -26.35 14.85 -29.28
CA MET A 370 -25.20 15.71 -29.62
C MET A 370 -25.55 17.13 -30.09
N ASP A 371 -26.83 17.44 -30.30
CA ASP A 371 -27.30 18.69 -30.90
C ASP A 371 -27.48 19.84 -29.88
N GLU A 372 -27.14 19.60 -28.60
CA GLU A 372 -27.19 20.60 -27.54
C GLU A 372 -26.01 21.60 -27.63
N GLU A 373 -26.19 22.78 -27.01
CA GLU A 373 -25.12 23.78 -26.85
C GLU A 373 -23.87 23.12 -26.26
N VAL A 374 -22.69 23.37 -26.83
CA VAL A 374 -21.44 22.75 -26.36
C VAL A 374 -21.07 23.29 -24.97
N ARG A 375 -20.99 22.38 -23.99
CA ARG A 375 -20.68 22.68 -22.59
C ARG A 375 -19.57 21.76 -22.09
N ILE A 376 -18.34 22.24 -22.22
CA ILE A 376 -17.12 21.51 -21.90
C ILE A 376 -16.73 21.81 -20.45
N GLY A 377 -16.49 20.75 -19.67
CA GLY A 377 -15.78 20.83 -18.40
C GLY A 377 -14.36 20.31 -18.54
N VAL A 378 -13.38 21.12 -18.11
CA VAL A 378 -11.97 20.74 -18.10
C VAL A 378 -11.52 20.46 -16.66
N PHE A 379 -10.98 19.26 -16.44
CA PHE A 379 -10.47 18.83 -15.14
C PHE A 379 -8.98 18.54 -15.29
N VAL A 380 -8.14 19.36 -14.68
CA VAL A 380 -6.68 19.23 -14.74
C VAL A 380 -6.17 18.52 -13.48
N CYS A 381 -5.69 17.30 -13.62
CA CYS A 381 -5.22 16.52 -12.49
C CYS A 381 -3.86 17.05 -12.01
N HIS A 382 -3.72 17.30 -10.71
CA HIS A 382 -2.43 17.44 -10.06
C HIS A 382 -2.20 16.22 -9.13
N CYS A 383 -1.03 15.59 -9.20
CA CYS A 383 -0.67 14.40 -8.43
C CYS A 383 0.70 14.58 -7.76
N GLY A 384 0.88 15.68 -7.01
CA GLY A 384 2.19 16.08 -6.51
C GLY A 384 3.21 16.21 -7.64
N ILE A 385 4.48 15.92 -7.33
CA ILE A 385 5.60 16.05 -8.28
C ILE A 385 5.47 15.15 -9.52
N ASN A 386 4.62 14.11 -9.51
CA ASN A 386 4.46 13.23 -10.68
C ASN A 386 3.98 13.98 -11.93
N ILE A 387 3.16 15.03 -11.75
CA ILE A 387 2.69 15.89 -12.83
C ILE A 387 3.33 17.28 -12.70
N SER A 388 3.38 17.83 -11.49
CA SER A 388 3.84 19.21 -11.29
C SER A 388 5.35 19.42 -11.45
N SER A 389 6.16 18.35 -11.51
CA SER A 389 7.59 18.47 -11.84
C SER A 389 7.85 18.76 -13.33
N VAL A 390 6.86 18.50 -14.19
CA VAL A 390 6.99 18.63 -15.65
C VAL A 390 6.08 19.72 -16.19
N VAL A 391 4.88 19.89 -15.62
CA VAL A 391 3.84 20.79 -16.11
C VAL A 391 3.39 21.72 -14.99
N ASP A 392 3.29 23.02 -15.28
CA ASP A 392 2.63 23.99 -14.41
C ASP A 392 1.11 23.78 -14.50
N VAL A 393 0.57 23.01 -13.54
CA VAL A 393 -0.85 22.62 -13.55
C VAL A 393 -1.78 23.82 -13.45
N HIS A 394 -1.42 24.81 -12.65
CA HIS A 394 -2.24 26.01 -12.47
C HIS A 394 -2.30 26.82 -13.76
N ASN A 395 -1.15 27.02 -14.42
CA ASN A 395 -1.13 27.72 -15.71
C ASN A 395 -1.94 26.98 -16.78
N VAL A 396 -1.87 25.64 -16.83
CA VAL A 396 -2.67 24.83 -17.75
C VAL A 396 -4.17 25.02 -17.49
N GLU A 397 -4.58 24.99 -16.23
CA GLU A 397 -5.97 25.20 -15.82
C GLU A 397 -6.46 26.61 -16.20
N GLU A 398 -5.73 27.66 -15.81
CA GLU A 398 -6.05 29.05 -16.17
C GLU A 398 -6.10 29.25 -17.69
N SER A 399 -5.22 28.60 -18.45
CA SER A 399 -5.21 28.73 -19.91
C SER A 399 -6.49 28.26 -20.59
N THR A 400 -7.31 27.46 -19.89
CA THR A 400 -8.58 26.96 -20.40
C THR A 400 -9.75 27.93 -20.19
N GLU A 401 -9.54 28.97 -19.37
CA GLU A 401 -10.53 30.02 -19.17
C GLU A 401 -10.80 30.78 -20.48
N GLY A 402 -12.08 30.96 -20.82
CA GLY A 402 -12.50 31.69 -22.02
C GLY A 402 -12.31 30.93 -23.35
N MET A 403 -11.85 29.68 -23.33
CA MET A 403 -11.85 28.83 -24.52
C MET A 403 -13.29 28.53 -24.98
N GLU A 404 -13.49 28.44 -26.30
CA GLU A 404 -14.82 28.22 -26.89
C GLU A 404 -15.49 26.95 -26.34
N GLY A 405 -16.69 27.12 -25.77
CA GLY A 405 -17.48 26.04 -25.21
C GLY A 405 -17.04 25.56 -23.81
N VAL A 406 -15.94 26.07 -23.24
CA VAL A 406 -15.54 25.76 -21.85
C VAL A 406 -16.40 26.58 -20.88
N VAL A 407 -17.19 25.88 -20.08
CA VAL A 407 -18.10 26.49 -19.09
C VAL A 407 -17.71 26.19 -17.65
N TYR A 408 -16.76 25.29 -17.46
CA TYR A 408 -16.19 24.94 -16.16
C TYR A 408 -14.75 24.45 -16.34
N HIS A 409 -13.84 24.95 -15.51
CA HIS A 409 -12.48 24.44 -15.38
C HIS A 409 -12.10 24.38 -13.91
N THR A 410 -11.31 23.38 -13.55
CA THR A 410 -10.77 23.22 -12.21
C THR A 410 -9.54 22.33 -12.25
N ASP A 411 -8.64 22.53 -11.31
CA ASP A 411 -7.66 21.52 -10.98
C ASP A 411 -8.24 20.53 -9.96
N SER A 412 -7.71 19.31 -9.93
CA SER A 412 -8.19 18.24 -9.06
C SER A 412 -7.03 17.38 -8.58
N LEU A 413 -6.91 17.20 -7.27
CA LEU A 413 -5.95 16.28 -6.69
C LEU A 413 -6.41 14.84 -6.93
N TYR A 414 -5.60 14.03 -7.60
CA TYR A 414 -5.89 12.61 -7.88
C TYR A 414 -7.24 12.37 -8.56
N SER A 415 -7.44 12.87 -9.79
CA SER A 415 -8.70 12.68 -10.54
C SER A 415 -9.09 11.22 -10.79
N CYS A 416 -8.18 10.26 -10.59
CA CYS A 416 -8.47 8.82 -10.63
C CYS A 416 -9.10 8.27 -9.34
N SER A 417 -9.08 9.01 -8.23
CA SER A 417 -9.67 8.61 -6.96
C SER A 417 -11.20 8.57 -7.02
N GLN A 418 -11.83 7.73 -6.22
CA GLN A 418 -13.30 7.59 -6.21
C GLN A 418 -13.99 8.89 -5.80
N ASP A 419 -13.44 9.61 -4.80
CA ASP A 419 -13.97 10.89 -4.35
C ASP A 419 -13.90 11.95 -5.45
N ALA A 420 -12.76 12.03 -6.16
CA ALA A 420 -12.64 12.94 -7.29
C ALA A 420 -13.60 12.58 -8.43
N GLN A 421 -13.90 11.29 -8.64
CA GLN A 421 -14.89 10.85 -9.61
C GLN A 421 -16.32 11.24 -9.21
N GLU A 422 -16.69 11.17 -7.93
CA GLU A 422 -18.00 11.65 -7.47
C GLU A 422 -18.12 13.18 -7.60
N VAL A 423 -17.09 13.94 -7.18
CA VAL A 423 -17.04 15.39 -7.39
C VAL A 423 -17.17 15.73 -8.87
N LEU A 424 -16.48 15.00 -9.75
CA LEU A 424 -16.58 15.18 -11.20
C LEU A 424 -18.00 14.90 -11.71
N LYS A 425 -18.67 13.85 -11.24
CA LYS A 425 -20.09 13.58 -11.58
C LYS A 425 -21.01 14.71 -11.13
N ASP A 426 -20.79 15.23 -9.92
CA ASP A 426 -21.60 16.33 -9.39
C ASP A 426 -21.38 17.61 -10.19
N LYS A 427 -20.14 17.92 -10.56
CA LYS A 427 -19.83 19.06 -11.45
C LYS A 427 -20.39 18.91 -12.86
N ILE A 428 -20.41 17.68 -13.40
CA ILE A 428 -21.10 17.39 -14.68
C ILE A 428 -22.58 17.77 -14.58
N ARG A 429 -23.26 17.38 -13.50
CA ARG A 429 -24.68 17.69 -13.31
C ARG A 429 -24.92 19.18 -13.02
N GLU A 430 -24.13 19.76 -12.12
CA GLU A 430 -24.24 21.16 -11.69
C GLU A 430 -24.08 22.14 -12.86
N HIS A 431 -23.09 21.91 -13.72
CA HIS A 431 -22.80 22.78 -14.85
C HIS A 431 -23.47 22.33 -16.16
N ASN A 432 -24.26 21.26 -16.12
CA ASN A 432 -24.87 20.61 -17.28
C ASN A 432 -23.84 20.36 -18.41
N LEU A 433 -22.72 19.72 -18.05
CA LEU A 433 -21.63 19.43 -18.98
C LEU A 433 -22.03 18.29 -19.91
N ASN A 434 -21.85 18.48 -21.22
CA ASN A 434 -22.07 17.44 -22.23
C ASN A 434 -20.77 16.96 -22.90
N ARG A 435 -19.63 17.55 -22.52
CA ARG A 435 -18.28 17.13 -22.90
C ARG A 435 -17.34 17.29 -21.71
N VAL A 436 -16.46 16.31 -21.51
CA VAL A 436 -15.51 16.30 -20.39
C VAL A 436 -14.12 16.07 -20.91
N VAL A 437 -13.19 16.94 -20.53
CA VAL A 437 -11.75 16.79 -20.78
C VAL A 437 -11.08 16.55 -19.44
N ILE A 438 -10.44 15.38 -19.28
CA ILE A 438 -9.66 15.06 -18.09
C ILE A 438 -8.19 15.05 -18.50
N ALA A 439 -7.47 16.10 -18.14
CA ALA A 439 -6.03 16.20 -18.32
C ALA A 439 -5.35 15.51 -17.13
N ALA A 440 -5.14 14.20 -17.23
CA ALA A 440 -4.54 13.39 -16.17
C ALA A 440 -3.40 12.52 -16.68
N CYS A 441 -2.56 12.05 -15.75
CA CYS A 441 -1.56 11.04 -16.05
C CYS A 441 -2.23 9.75 -16.56
N SER A 442 -1.70 9.17 -17.62
CA SER A 442 -2.08 7.83 -18.06
C SER A 442 -1.39 6.80 -17.17
N PRO A 443 -2.10 5.78 -16.63
CA PRO A 443 -1.46 4.64 -16.00
C PRO A 443 -0.85 3.78 -17.11
N ARG A 444 0.30 4.17 -17.66
CA ARG A 444 1.08 3.35 -18.59
C ARG A 444 2.23 2.67 -17.90
#